data_AF-A0A972ZY36-F1
#
_entry.id   AF-A0A972ZY36-F1
#
_cell.length_a   1.000
_cell.length_b   1.000
_cell.length_c   1.000
_cell.angle_alpha   90.00
_cell.angle_beta   90.00
_cell.angle_gamma   90.00
#
_symmetry.space_group_name_H-M   'P 1'
#
loop_
_entity.id
_entity.type
_entity.pdbx_description
1 polymer ?
#
loop_
_entity_poly.entity_id
_entity_poly.type
_entity_poly.pdbx_seq_one_letter_code
_entity_poly.pdbx_strand_id
1 'polypeptide(L)'
;MPFKQFIVIPVFIAFQAFIMMLIAPFILLTGADAVLPGLVTWIAFQAWAMYFLGGCNIKMAGKTIGGYVGGIIASVAIFELAGVLSGLNTATPWGLYVAAFIVVIFVISMERVPGLDFVPSYFIGAGVYFALFTYVENTDEVAKYTWYLNLAIPEMVACVIGLVFGWCTVTARTWYEAKIAKPAA
;
A
#
# COMPACT_ATOMS: atom_id res chain seq x y z
N MET A 1 4.81 30.43 9.43
CA MET A 1 4.78 29.96 10.82
C MET A 1 6.21 29.93 11.37
N PRO A 2 6.50 30.48 12.56
CA PRO A 2 7.81 30.35 13.22
C PRO A 2 8.17 28.89 13.56
N PHE A 3 9.46 28.55 13.59
CA PHE A 3 9.93 27.18 13.83
C PHE A 3 9.40 26.56 15.13
N LYS A 4 9.33 27.34 16.22
CA LYS A 4 8.78 26.88 17.51
C LYS A 4 7.33 26.41 17.46
N GLN A 5 6.55 26.89 16.48
CA GLN A 5 5.20 26.40 16.22
C GLN A 5 5.25 25.24 15.21
N PHE A 6 6.08 25.36 14.17
CA PHE A 6 6.20 24.32 13.15
C PHE A 6 6.65 22.97 13.74
N ILE A 7 7.63 22.94 14.64
CA ILE A 7 8.23 21.74 15.21
C ILE A 7 7.24 20.79 15.89
N VAL A 8 6.08 21.29 16.33
CA VAL A 8 5.01 20.47 16.91
C VAL A 8 4.47 19.46 15.89
N ILE A 9 4.36 19.85 14.62
CA ILE A 9 3.87 18.99 13.54
C ILE A 9 4.79 17.78 13.30
N PRO A 10 6.09 17.94 12.97
CA PRO A 10 6.97 16.80 12.75
C PRO A 10 7.20 15.97 14.01
N VAL A 11 7.16 16.55 15.22
CA VAL A 11 7.22 15.76 16.48
C VAL A 11 6.00 14.86 16.61
N PHE A 12 4.80 15.35 16.29
CA PHE A 12 3.59 14.53 16.28
C PHE A 12 3.63 13.41 15.22
N ILE A 13 4.14 13.71 14.03
CA ILE A 13 4.33 12.70 12.97
C ILE A 13 5.36 11.66 13.41
N ALA A 14 6.47 12.07 14.02
CA ALA A 14 7.48 11.16 14.55
C ALA A 14 6.90 10.26 15.66
N PHE A 15 6.04 10.82 16.53
CA PHE A 15 5.34 10.03 17.54
C PHE A 15 4.40 8.99 16.92
N GLN A 16 3.66 9.35 15.87
CA GLN A 16 2.83 8.38 15.13
C GLN A 16 3.67 7.27 14.48
N ALA A 17 4.79 7.60 13.85
CA ALA A 17 5.71 6.61 13.30
C ALA A 17 6.25 5.68 14.41
N PHE A 18 6.60 6.24 15.57
CA PHE A 18 6.99 5.46 16.75
C PHE A 18 5.89 4.51 17.22
N ILE A 19 4.63 4.98 17.32
CA ILE A 19 3.49 4.12 17.67
C ILE A 19 3.32 2.99 16.65
N MET A 20 3.39 3.27 15.34
CA MET A 20 3.30 2.24 14.30
C MET A 20 4.33 1.13 14.52
N MET A 21 5.59 1.51 14.74
CA MET A 21 6.69 0.58 14.99
C MET A 21 6.47 -0.25 16.27
N LEU A 22 5.88 0.34 17.31
CA LEU A 22 5.55 -0.38 18.54
C LEU A 22 4.39 -1.35 18.38
N ILE A 23 3.35 -0.99 17.60
CA ILE A 23 2.15 -1.83 17.47
C ILE A 23 2.33 -2.93 16.42
N ALA A 24 3.14 -2.72 15.40
CA ALA A 24 3.26 -3.64 14.26
C ALA A 24 3.57 -5.10 14.66
N PRO A 25 4.42 -5.39 15.66
CA PRO A 25 4.64 -6.77 16.11
C PRO A 25 3.41 -7.49 16.67
N PHE A 26 2.40 -6.73 17.09
CA PHE A 26 1.16 -7.27 17.64
C PHE A 26 0.04 -7.39 16.59
N ILE A 27 0.29 -6.94 15.36
CA ILE A 27 -0.67 -7.05 14.25
C ILE A 27 -0.42 -8.38 13.55
N LEU A 28 -1.11 -9.41 14.03
CA LEU A 28 -1.03 -10.76 13.47
C LEU A 28 -1.84 -10.84 12.17
N LEU A 29 -1.15 -10.89 11.04
CA LEU A 29 -1.76 -10.99 9.72
C LEU A 29 -1.55 -12.40 9.15
N THR A 30 -2.35 -13.34 9.65
CA THR A 30 -2.49 -14.75 9.21
C THR A 30 -1.28 -15.69 9.41
N GLY A 31 -1.56 -17.00 9.39
CA GLY A 31 -0.72 -18.10 9.86
C GLY A 31 0.50 -18.47 9.02
N ALA A 32 0.91 -17.61 8.08
CA ALA A 32 2.28 -17.67 7.58
C ALA A 32 3.16 -17.01 8.65
N ASP A 33 3.55 -17.82 9.65
CA ASP A 33 4.60 -17.43 10.59
C ASP A 33 5.77 -16.85 9.76
N ALA A 34 6.11 -15.58 10.03
CA ALA A 34 7.17 -14.79 9.39
C ALA A 34 6.81 -13.77 8.29
N VAL A 35 5.57 -13.26 8.20
CA VAL A 35 5.41 -11.87 7.73
C VAL A 35 5.93 -10.94 8.85
N LEU A 36 7.24 -10.69 8.82
CA LEU A 36 7.99 -9.84 9.75
C LEU A 36 7.15 -8.61 10.15
N PRO A 37 7.07 -8.22 11.44
CA PRO A 37 6.48 -6.95 11.88
C PRO A 37 6.92 -5.73 11.05
N GLY A 38 8.12 -5.79 10.47
CA GLY A 38 8.64 -4.80 9.53
C GLY A 38 7.83 -4.67 8.23
N LEU A 39 7.22 -5.74 7.71
CA LEU A 39 6.40 -5.72 6.48
C LEU A 39 5.09 -4.96 6.69
N VAL A 40 4.39 -5.19 7.80
CA VAL A 40 3.17 -4.42 8.15
C VAL A 40 3.50 -2.93 8.18
N THR A 41 4.60 -2.58 8.84
CA THR A 41 5.06 -1.20 8.96
C THR A 41 5.44 -0.61 7.60
N TRP A 42 6.15 -1.38 6.76
CA TRP A 42 6.57 -0.97 5.42
C TRP A 42 5.38 -0.66 4.51
N ILE A 43 4.39 -1.56 4.45
CA ILE A 43 3.17 -1.38 3.65
C ILE A 43 2.37 -0.18 4.17
N ALA A 44 2.20 -0.09 5.50
CA ALA A 44 1.48 1.01 6.12
C ALA A 44 2.14 2.38 5.82
N PHE A 45 3.47 2.48 5.84
CA PHE A 45 4.16 3.72 5.49
C PHE A 45 3.96 4.13 4.03
N GLN A 46 3.93 3.18 3.10
CA GLN A 46 3.63 3.48 1.71
C GLN A 46 2.19 3.98 1.54
N ALA A 47 1.21 3.30 2.14
CA ALA A 47 -0.19 3.73 2.10
C ALA A 47 -0.40 5.10 2.78
N TRP A 48 0.31 5.36 3.88
CA TRP A 48 0.34 6.66 4.54
C TRP A 48 0.88 7.74 3.59
N ALA A 49 1.98 7.48 2.88
CA ALA A 49 2.50 8.42 1.87
C ALA A 49 1.50 8.68 0.74
N MET A 50 0.76 7.66 0.30
CA MET A 50 -0.30 7.81 -0.70
C MET A 50 -1.44 8.71 -0.23
N TYR A 51 -1.78 8.71 1.07
CA TYR A 51 -2.77 9.63 1.62
C TYR A 51 -2.34 11.09 1.49
N PHE A 52 -1.06 11.39 1.72
CA PHE A 52 -0.52 12.74 1.50
C PHE A 52 -0.49 13.11 0.03
N LEU A 53 -0.03 12.20 -0.83
CA LEU A 53 0.03 12.41 -2.28
C LEU A 53 -1.36 12.68 -2.87
N GLY A 54 -2.38 11.99 -2.36
CA GLY A 54 -3.78 12.19 -2.73
C GLY A 54 -4.41 13.49 -2.19
N GLY A 55 -3.65 14.40 -1.61
CA GLY A 55 -4.21 15.66 -1.09
C GLY A 55 -5.10 15.45 0.12
N CYS A 56 -4.82 14.42 0.94
CA CYS A 56 -5.26 14.36 2.33
C CYS A 56 -6.78 14.30 2.55
N ASN A 57 -7.53 13.61 1.69
CA ASN A 57 -8.99 13.54 1.77
C ASN A 57 -9.53 12.10 1.64
N ILE A 58 -10.75 11.89 2.14
CA ILE A 58 -11.42 10.58 2.17
C ILE A 58 -11.64 10.01 0.77
N LYS A 59 -11.96 10.86 -0.22
CA LYS A 59 -12.13 10.42 -1.61
C LYS A 59 -10.86 9.76 -2.14
N MET A 60 -9.71 10.38 -1.89
CA MET A 60 -8.42 9.87 -2.35
C MET A 60 -7.93 8.69 -1.51
N ALA A 61 -8.29 8.60 -0.22
CA ALA A 61 -8.11 7.37 0.54
C ALA A 61 -8.87 6.20 -0.09
N GLY A 62 -10.12 6.41 -0.50
CA GLY A 62 -10.92 5.41 -1.22
C GLY A 62 -10.28 4.99 -2.54
N LYS A 63 -9.74 5.94 -3.31
CA LYS A 63 -8.98 5.62 -4.53
C LYS A 63 -7.67 4.88 -4.24
N THR A 64 -7.00 5.17 -3.12
CA THR A 64 -5.81 4.42 -2.69
C THR A 64 -6.18 2.97 -2.39
N ILE A 65 -7.23 2.72 -1.62
CA ILE A 65 -7.74 1.35 -1.36
C ILE A 65 -8.10 0.66 -2.67
N GLY A 66 -8.85 1.34 -3.55
CA GLY A 66 -9.24 0.79 -4.85
C GLY A 66 -8.04 0.44 -5.72
N GLY A 67 -7.00 1.28 -5.72
CA GLY A 67 -5.76 0.98 -6.43
C GLY A 67 -4.94 -0.14 -5.79
N TYR A 68 -4.87 -0.26 -4.47
CA TYR A 68 -4.24 -1.43 -3.83
C TYR A 68 -4.95 -2.73 -4.24
N VAL A 69 -6.28 -2.76 -4.15
CA VAL A 69 -7.09 -3.91 -4.64
C VAL A 69 -6.82 -4.17 -6.12
N GLY A 70 -6.83 -3.13 -6.95
CA GLY A 70 -6.54 -3.24 -8.37
C GLY A 70 -5.12 -3.72 -8.68
N GLY A 71 -4.14 -3.31 -7.88
CA GLY A 71 -2.75 -3.73 -7.94
C GLY A 71 -2.60 -5.21 -7.59
N ILE A 72 -3.26 -5.68 -6.53
CA ILE A 72 -3.32 -7.09 -6.16
C ILE A 72 -3.92 -7.92 -7.31
N ILE A 73 -5.08 -7.49 -7.84
CA ILE A 73 -5.75 -8.19 -8.96
C ILE A 73 -4.83 -8.23 -10.20
N ALA A 74 -4.16 -7.12 -10.51
CA ALA A 74 -3.22 -7.04 -11.62
C ALA A 74 -2.04 -8.00 -11.40
N SER A 75 -1.47 -8.05 -10.20
CA SER A 75 -0.38 -8.97 -9.87
C SER A 75 -0.78 -10.44 -10.00
N VAL A 76 -1.95 -10.81 -9.48
CA VAL A 76 -2.50 -12.17 -9.66
C VAL A 76 -2.67 -12.49 -11.14
N ALA A 77 -3.23 -11.58 -11.94
CA ALA A 77 -3.37 -11.75 -13.38
C ALA A 77 -2.00 -11.92 -14.09
N ILE A 78 -0.99 -11.17 -13.67
CA ILE A 78 0.38 -11.30 -14.19
C ILE A 78 0.95 -12.67 -13.86
N PHE A 79 0.82 -13.16 -12.62
CA PHE A 79 1.34 -14.47 -12.23
C PHE A 79 0.66 -15.62 -12.97
N GLU A 80 -0.66 -15.58 -13.12
CA GLU A 80 -1.41 -16.59 -13.88
C GLU A 80 -1.02 -16.58 -15.37
N LEU A 81 -0.95 -15.39 -15.99
CA LEU A 81 -0.54 -15.26 -17.38
C LEU A 81 0.93 -15.65 -17.60
N ALA A 82 1.82 -15.35 -16.66
CA ALA A 82 3.21 -15.79 -16.69
C ALA A 82 3.33 -17.32 -16.65
N GLY A 83 2.44 -17.99 -15.89
CA GLY A 83 2.35 -19.46 -15.87
C GLY A 83 1.94 -20.03 -17.23
N VAL A 84 0.95 -19.42 -17.90
CA VAL A 84 0.55 -19.80 -19.27
C VAL A 84 1.68 -19.56 -20.27
N LEU A 85 2.42 -18.47 -20.12
CA LEU A 85 3.55 -18.09 -20.96
C LEU A 85 4.87 -18.72 -20.54
N SER A 86 4.86 -19.72 -19.65
CA SER A 86 6.07 -20.34 -19.10
C SER A 86 6.96 -20.97 -20.17
N GLY A 87 6.41 -21.37 -21.31
CA GLY A 87 7.17 -21.85 -22.47
C GLY A 87 8.11 -20.81 -23.11
N LEU A 88 7.96 -19.52 -22.78
CA LEU A 88 8.88 -18.46 -23.20
C LEU A 88 10.12 -18.36 -22.30
N ASN A 89 10.11 -18.99 -21.12
CA ASN A 89 11.18 -18.87 -20.15
C ASN A 89 12.44 -19.62 -20.61
N THR A 90 13.59 -18.96 -20.48
CA THR A 90 14.92 -19.55 -20.70
C THR A 90 15.75 -19.35 -19.42
N ALA A 91 17.00 -18.90 -19.52
CA ALA A 91 17.70 -18.33 -18.36
C ALA A 91 17.05 -17.03 -17.86
N THR A 92 16.16 -16.44 -18.66
CA THR A 92 15.42 -15.22 -18.36
C THR A 92 13.91 -15.54 -18.25
N PRO A 93 13.20 -15.01 -17.23
CA PRO A 93 11.77 -15.27 -17.03
C PRO A 93 10.90 -14.43 -17.98
N TRP A 94 11.04 -14.61 -19.30
CA TRP A 94 10.32 -13.86 -20.33
C TRP A 94 8.80 -13.94 -20.20
N GLY A 95 8.26 -15.07 -19.76
CA GLY A 95 6.82 -15.23 -19.52
C GLY A 95 6.28 -14.19 -18.53
N LEU A 96 7.04 -13.90 -17.47
CA LEU A 96 6.69 -12.86 -16.49
C LEU A 96 6.74 -11.45 -17.10
N TYR A 97 7.77 -11.16 -17.89
CA TYR A 97 7.95 -9.83 -18.50
C TYR A 97 6.86 -9.52 -19.52
N VAL A 98 6.51 -10.50 -20.36
CA VAL A 98 5.43 -10.36 -21.34
C VAL A 98 4.07 -10.26 -20.64
N ALA A 99 3.83 -11.07 -19.59
CA ALA A 99 2.61 -10.96 -18.80
C ALA A 99 2.46 -9.58 -18.15
N ALA A 100 3.52 -9.07 -17.52
CA ALA A 100 3.55 -7.72 -16.96
C ALA A 100 3.27 -6.64 -18.02
N PHE A 101 3.92 -6.72 -19.18
CA PHE A 101 3.68 -5.80 -20.29
C PHE A 101 2.20 -5.75 -20.69
N ILE A 102 1.56 -6.92 -20.86
CA ILE A 102 0.16 -7.02 -21.25
C ILE A 102 -0.76 -6.44 -20.18
N VAL A 103 -0.59 -6.85 -18.91
CA VAL A 103 -1.51 -6.44 -17.83
C VAL A 103 -1.37 -4.95 -17.50
N VAL A 104 -0.15 -4.42 -17.52
CA VAL A 104 0.10 -3.01 -17.19
C VAL A 104 -0.57 -2.06 -18.18
N ILE A 105 -0.76 -2.44 -19.45
CA ILE A 105 -1.55 -1.64 -20.42
C ILE A 105 -2.97 -1.39 -19.89
N PHE A 106 -3.61 -2.40 -19.30
CA PHE A 106 -4.94 -2.26 -18.71
C PHE A 106 -4.91 -1.44 -17.43
N VAL A 107 -3.90 -1.64 -16.57
CA VAL A 107 -3.72 -0.84 -15.35
C VAL A 107 -3.56 0.65 -15.67
N ILE A 108 -2.70 1.00 -16.62
CA ILE A 108 -2.53 2.40 -17.05
C ILE A 108 -3.81 2.95 -17.67
N SER A 109 -4.57 2.12 -18.39
CA SER A 109 -5.86 2.54 -18.95
C SER A 109 -6.89 2.95 -17.88
N MET A 110 -6.71 2.53 -16.62
CA MET A 110 -7.57 2.95 -15.49
C MET A 110 -7.46 4.44 -15.17
N GLU A 111 -6.44 5.17 -15.64
CA GLU A 111 -6.40 6.64 -15.59
C GLU A 111 -7.64 7.29 -16.24
N ARG A 112 -8.30 6.57 -17.16
CA ARG A 112 -9.51 7.04 -17.85
C ARG A 112 -10.81 6.70 -17.12
N VAL A 113 -10.76 5.96 -16.01
CA VAL A 113 -11.96 5.51 -15.27
C VAL A 113 -12.15 6.37 -14.03
N PRO A 114 -13.16 7.26 -13.99
CA PRO A 114 -13.41 8.11 -12.83
C PRO A 114 -13.63 7.29 -11.56
N GLY A 115 -12.84 7.56 -10.51
CA GLY A 115 -12.90 6.85 -9.24
C GLY A 115 -11.82 5.78 -9.07
N LEU A 116 -11.21 5.34 -10.17
CA LEU A 116 -10.10 4.37 -10.22
C LEU A 116 -8.86 4.95 -10.91
N ASP A 117 -8.89 6.24 -11.20
CA ASP A 117 -7.89 7.03 -11.92
C ASP A 117 -6.64 7.36 -11.11
N PHE A 118 -6.50 6.81 -9.89
CA PHE A 118 -5.30 7.03 -9.07
C PHE A 118 -4.25 5.95 -9.32
N VAL A 119 -3.78 5.85 -10.55
CA VAL A 119 -2.81 4.82 -10.99
C VAL A 119 -1.56 4.68 -10.11
N PRO A 120 -1.00 5.73 -9.49
CA PRO A 120 0.09 5.55 -8.52
C PRO A 120 -0.24 4.53 -7.41
N SER A 121 -1.48 4.46 -6.90
CA SER A 121 -1.83 3.46 -5.87
C SER A 121 -1.90 2.04 -6.42
N TYR A 122 -2.18 1.85 -7.72
CA TYR A 122 -2.12 0.54 -8.36
C TYR A 122 -0.71 -0.03 -8.37
N PHE A 123 0.27 0.80 -8.72
CA PHE A 123 1.67 0.36 -8.76
C PHE A 123 2.23 0.08 -7.37
N ILE A 124 1.84 0.85 -6.36
CA ILE A 124 2.24 0.57 -4.98
C ILE A 124 1.64 -0.75 -4.51
N GLY A 125 0.32 -0.96 -4.66
CA GLY A 125 -0.30 -2.23 -4.29
C GLY A 125 0.28 -3.41 -5.06
N ALA A 126 0.45 -3.28 -6.38
CA ALA A 126 1.08 -4.31 -7.19
C ALA A 126 2.51 -4.62 -6.71
N GLY A 127 3.33 -3.60 -6.46
CA GLY A 127 4.70 -3.76 -5.98
C GLY A 127 4.78 -4.44 -4.61
N VAL A 128 3.88 -4.10 -3.70
CA VAL A 128 3.75 -4.78 -2.39
C VAL A 128 3.38 -6.24 -2.60
N TYR A 129 2.34 -6.53 -3.38
CA TYR A 129 1.90 -7.90 -3.61
C TYR A 129 2.99 -8.75 -4.28
N PHE A 130 3.73 -8.19 -5.24
CA PHE A 130 4.89 -8.84 -5.85
C PHE A 130 5.97 -9.18 -4.82
N ALA A 131 6.30 -8.24 -3.93
CA ALA A 131 7.26 -8.48 -2.87
C ALA A 131 6.77 -9.57 -1.91
N LEU A 132 5.51 -9.52 -1.49
CA LEU A 132 4.90 -10.52 -0.63
C LEU A 132 4.95 -11.91 -1.28
N PHE A 133 4.51 -12.02 -2.54
CA PHE A 133 4.48 -13.30 -3.25
C PHE A 133 5.87 -13.87 -3.52
N THR A 134 6.87 -13.01 -3.70
CA THR A 134 8.25 -13.43 -4.02
C THR A 134 9.04 -13.81 -2.77
N TYR A 135 8.85 -13.09 -1.66
CA TYR A 135 9.71 -13.19 -0.47
C TYR A 135 9.06 -13.86 0.73
N VAL A 136 7.74 -14.00 0.76
CA VAL A 136 7.06 -14.77 1.81
C VAL A 136 6.93 -16.21 1.34
N GLU A 137 7.49 -17.14 2.11
CA GLU A 137 7.44 -18.57 1.81
C GLU A 137 6.05 -19.14 2.15
N ASN A 138 5.53 -20.00 1.26
CA ASN A 138 4.33 -20.79 1.52
C ASN A 138 4.74 -22.11 2.18
N THR A 139 5.02 -22.06 3.48
CA THR A 139 5.58 -23.20 4.25
C THR A 139 4.59 -24.33 4.49
N ASP A 140 3.30 -24.03 4.51
CA ASP A 140 2.25 -24.99 4.89
C ASP A 140 1.57 -25.67 3.69
N GLU A 141 2.20 -25.60 2.51
CA GLU A 141 1.66 -26.11 1.24
C GLU A 141 0.23 -25.63 0.95
N VAL A 142 -0.07 -24.38 1.32
CA VAL A 142 -1.39 -23.81 1.14
C VAL A 142 -1.73 -23.76 -0.35
N ALA A 143 -2.93 -24.21 -0.72
CA ALA A 143 -3.40 -24.20 -2.10
C ALA A 143 -3.25 -22.81 -2.75
N LYS A 144 -2.86 -22.76 -4.04
CA LYS A 144 -2.50 -21.52 -4.77
C LYS A 144 -3.44 -20.34 -4.54
N TYR A 145 -4.75 -20.53 -4.72
CA TYR A 145 -5.72 -19.43 -4.57
C TYR A 145 -5.92 -18.99 -3.11
N THR A 146 -5.80 -19.93 -2.17
CA THR A 146 -5.79 -19.61 -0.74
C THR A 146 -4.51 -18.85 -0.38
N TRP A 147 -3.37 -19.21 -0.97
CA TRP A 147 -2.12 -18.49 -0.80
C TRP A 147 -2.22 -17.04 -1.29
N TYR A 148 -2.84 -16.82 -2.45
CA TYR A 148 -3.08 -15.46 -2.93
C TYR A 148 -3.88 -14.60 -1.94
N LEU A 149 -4.89 -15.18 -1.29
CA LEU A 149 -5.69 -14.49 -0.27
C LEU A 149 -4.89 -14.26 1.01
N ASN A 150 -4.07 -15.23 1.42
CA ASN A 150 -3.19 -15.11 2.59
C ASN A 150 -2.18 -13.97 2.45
N LEU A 151 -1.84 -13.53 1.23
CA LEU A 151 -1.00 -12.35 1.00
C LEU A 151 -1.83 -11.07 0.84
N ALA A 152 -2.97 -11.16 0.15
CA ALA A 152 -3.82 -10.00 -0.14
C ALA A 152 -4.44 -9.39 1.12
N ILE A 153 -4.90 -10.24 2.05
CA ILE A 153 -5.57 -9.78 3.28
C ILE A 153 -4.60 -8.97 4.15
N PRO A 154 -3.39 -9.47 4.50
CA PRO A 154 -2.39 -8.68 5.22
C PRO A 154 -2.06 -7.34 4.56
N GLU A 155 -1.85 -7.35 3.24
CA GLU A 155 -1.57 -6.13 2.48
C GLU A 155 -2.69 -5.10 2.65
N MET A 156 -3.95 -5.52 2.49
CA MET A 156 -5.09 -4.63 2.61
C MET A 156 -5.28 -4.10 4.04
N VAL A 157 -5.06 -4.95 5.05
CA VAL A 157 -5.12 -4.51 6.45
C VAL A 157 -4.04 -3.47 6.74
N ALA A 158 -2.79 -3.72 6.31
CA ALA A 158 -1.69 -2.77 6.47
C ALA A 158 -1.93 -1.47 5.69
N CYS A 159 -2.52 -1.55 4.50
CA CYS A 159 -2.93 -0.38 3.71
C CYS A 159 -3.94 0.49 4.48
N VAL A 160 -5.00 -0.13 5.03
CA VAL A 160 -6.00 0.59 5.83
C VAL A 160 -5.37 1.23 7.07
N ILE A 161 -4.51 0.50 7.79
CA ILE A 161 -3.76 1.03 8.93
C ILE A 161 -2.96 2.27 8.52
N GLY A 162 -2.20 2.20 7.42
CA GLY A 162 -1.44 3.34 6.90
C GLY A 162 -2.31 4.57 6.57
N LEU A 163 -3.48 4.34 5.96
CA LEU A 163 -4.44 5.41 5.65
C LEU A 163 -5.03 6.05 6.91
N VAL A 164 -5.30 5.27 7.97
CA VAL A 164 -5.76 5.80 9.26
C VAL A 164 -4.71 6.72 9.87
N PHE A 165 -3.43 6.33 9.86
CA PHE A 165 -2.34 7.19 10.33
C PHE A 165 -2.16 8.46 9.45
N GLY A 166 -2.37 8.32 8.13
CA GLY A 166 -2.48 9.44 7.22
C GLY A 166 -3.56 10.44 7.62
N TRP A 167 -4.76 9.93 7.87
CA TRP A 167 -5.89 10.73 8.30
C TRP A 167 -5.65 11.41 9.66
N CYS A 168 -5.13 10.68 10.65
CA CYS A 168 -4.75 11.23 11.95
C CYS A 168 -3.75 12.38 11.82
N THR A 169 -2.73 12.20 10.98
CA THR A 169 -1.71 13.22 10.72
C THR A 169 -2.31 14.51 10.18
N VAL A 170 -3.12 14.39 9.14
CA VAL A 170 -3.71 15.56 8.48
C VAL A 170 -4.68 16.24 9.42
N THR A 171 -5.55 15.49 10.08
CA THR A 171 -6.56 16.03 10.99
C THR A 171 -5.91 16.82 12.12
N ALA A 172 -4.89 16.25 12.78
CA ALA A 172 -4.16 16.92 13.84
C ALA A 172 -3.39 18.15 13.33
N ARG A 173 -2.75 18.04 12.16
CA ARG A 173 -2.03 19.16 11.53
C ARG A 173 -2.97 20.32 11.20
N THR A 174 -4.09 20.04 10.51
CA THR A 174 -5.09 21.06 10.14
C THR A 174 -5.68 21.71 11.38
N TRP A 175 -6.01 20.93 12.40
CA TRP A 175 -6.49 21.46 13.69
C TRP A 175 -5.43 22.37 14.35
N TYR A 176 -4.18 21.93 14.41
CA TYR A 176 -3.10 22.70 15.02
C TYR A 176 -2.82 24.01 14.28
N GLU A 177 -2.74 23.95 12.94
CA GLU A 177 -2.55 25.12 12.07
C GLU A 177 -3.69 26.13 12.23
N ALA A 178 -4.95 25.66 12.30
CA ALA A 178 -6.11 26.52 12.55
C ALA A 178 -6.04 27.21 13.93
N LYS A 179 -5.55 26.51 14.97
CA LYS A 179 -5.45 27.04 16.33
C LYS A 179 -4.40 28.15 16.47
N ILE A 180 -3.36 28.12 15.65
CA ILE A 180 -2.26 29.11 15.70
C ILE A 180 -2.41 30.21 14.63
N ALA A 181 -3.32 30.04 13.67
CA ALA A 181 -3.76 31.11 12.80
C ALA A 181 -4.52 32.14 13.66
N LYS A 182 -3.92 33.31 13.89
CA LYS A 182 -4.60 34.41 14.60
C LYS A 182 -5.90 34.77 13.85
N PRO A 183 -6.99 35.13 14.56
CA PRO A 183 -8.08 35.87 13.92
C PRO A 183 -7.50 37.11 13.26
N ALA A 184 -7.87 37.40 12.02
CA ALA A 184 -7.61 38.71 11.44
C ALA A 184 -8.27 39.75 12.35
N ALA A 185 -7.45 40.61 12.95
CA ALA A 185 -7.91 41.74 13.76
C ALA A 185 -8.50 42.83 12.86
#